data_AF-A0A9N9G968-F1
#
_entry.id   AF-A0A9N9G968-F1
#
_cell.length_a   1.000
_cell.length_b   1.000
_cell.length_c   1.000
_cell.angle_alpha   90.00
_cell.angle_beta   90.00
_cell.angle_gamma   90.00
#
_symmetry.space_group_name_H-M   'P 1'
#
loop_
_entity.id
_entity.type
_entity.pdbx_description
1 polymer ?
#
loop_
_entity_poly.entity_id
_entity_poly.type
_entity_poly.pdbx_seq_one_letter_code
_entity_poly.pdbx_strand_id
1 'polypeptide(L)'
;MNVKTKSIYFLSASRFQSYYHNQVRRLQSIALRREDKSHWERRVALTPDTVSRLIKETGVKIYVQPCNKRIFNNNKFINAGAIVQEDISNADVILGIKEVPTKSLIPNKTYMFFSHTHKGQLYNMYMLQDILDKKIRLIDYELMTDAQKRRLVLFGTHAGMIDGLHGLGRRLLGLGYNTPFMHIAMSHTYKSLELAKSAVKDIGDVISDEGLPNDFNPMTFVFTGTGNVSNGVQEIFKCLPHEYIRVKDLQECIKAPHKFSNRKVYGCQVYLEDYLINKITGKFGTKEDYYNYPGNYHSLFHTKIAPYTSMLIHGSYWDSRYPRLITKDQLCEIQKNSNNSRLLCIADISCDIEGALEFSHSTTIDDPFFYIDAVENVEHKKDEGKGTQIMAVDILPTEIPRESSEHFSRSLYPFMKDLINGTIDDNSVLFNATITKDGRLMDAHSKLSNFLPGNYLSQFRENNFYSPFIGKPVIGCNPNETYWKIFWPVK
;
A
#
# COMPACT_ATOMS: atom_id res chain seq x y z
N MET A 1 -50.86 79.91 1.80
CA MET A 1 -50.85 79.93 0.32
C MET A 1 -49.73 79.01 -0.18
N ASN A 2 -50.07 77.96 -0.93
CA ASN A 2 -49.46 77.53 -2.22
C ASN A 2 -47.92 77.59 -2.39
N VAL A 3 -47.15 76.63 -2.94
CA VAL A 3 -47.28 75.31 -3.62
C VAL A 3 -45.86 74.68 -3.62
N LYS A 4 -45.77 73.36 -3.90
CA LYS A 4 -44.71 72.62 -4.68
C LYS A 4 -43.94 71.59 -3.85
N THR A 5 -43.58 70.39 -4.29
CA THR A 5 -43.82 69.52 -5.47
C THR A 5 -43.21 68.18 -5.05
N LYS A 6 -43.80 67.02 -5.36
CA LYS A 6 -43.08 65.74 -5.33
C LYS A 6 -43.28 64.98 -6.63
N SER A 7 -42.15 64.71 -7.26
CA SER A 7 -42.02 63.96 -8.50
C SER A 7 -42.03 62.46 -8.25
N ILE A 8 -42.55 61.74 -9.24
CA ILE A 8 -42.72 60.30 -9.34
C ILE A 8 -41.38 59.64 -9.68
N TYR A 9 -41.06 58.53 -9.02
CA TYR A 9 -40.03 57.59 -9.48
C TYR A 9 -40.66 56.20 -9.65
N PHE A 10 -40.59 55.70 -10.87
CA PHE A 10 -40.93 54.34 -11.29
C PHE A 10 -39.99 53.34 -10.60
N LEU A 11 -40.54 52.32 -9.93
CA LEU A 11 -39.81 51.12 -9.56
C LEU A 11 -40.09 50.03 -10.58
N SER A 12 -39.03 49.65 -11.30
CA SER A 12 -38.98 48.57 -12.26
C SER A 12 -39.02 47.21 -11.55
N ALA A 13 -39.71 46.26 -12.19
CA ALA A 13 -39.75 44.86 -11.81
C ALA A 13 -38.33 44.27 -11.74
N SER A 14 -37.95 43.73 -10.58
CA SER A 14 -36.73 42.93 -10.46
C SER A 14 -36.98 41.65 -9.66
N ARG A 15 -36.96 40.56 -10.43
CA ARG A 15 -36.42 39.22 -10.12
C ARG A 15 -36.81 38.60 -8.78
N PHE A 16 -37.84 37.76 -8.84
CA PHE A 16 -37.90 36.53 -8.03
C PHE A 16 -36.63 35.72 -8.26
N GLN A 17 -35.70 35.78 -7.31
CA GLN A 17 -34.54 34.90 -7.25
C GLN A 17 -34.98 33.64 -6.52
N SER A 18 -35.22 32.57 -7.27
CA SER A 18 -35.55 31.26 -6.71
C SER A 18 -34.36 30.77 -5.87
N TYR A 19 -34.51 30.78 -4.55
CA TYR A 19 -33.66 30.01 -3.65
C TYR A 19 -33.93 28.53 -3.89
N TYR A 20 -33.16 27.89 -4.77
CA TYR A 20 -33.01 26.44 -4.76
C TYR A 20 -32.21 26.08 -3.50
N HIS A 21 -32.92 25.80 -2.40
CA HIS A 21 -32.38 24.93 -1.37
C HIS A 21 -32.16 23.56 -2.01
N ASN A 22 -30.92 23.27 -2.40
CA ASN A 22 -30.48 21.89 -2.63
C ASN A 22 -30.65 21.16 -1.29
N GLN A 23 -31.79 20.49 -1.10
CA GLN A 23 -31.95 19.58 0.02
C GLN A 23 -30.88 18.50 -0.13
N VAL A 24 -29.96 18.43 0.84
CA VAL A 24 -28.95 17.37 0.91
C VAL A 24 -29.71 16.05 1.01
N ARG A 25 -29.71 15.28 -0.08
CA ARG A 25 -30.39 13.99 -0.12
C ARG A 25 -29.60 13.02 0.74
N ARG A 26 -30.15 12.66 1.90
CA ARG A 26 -29.66 11.56 2.73
C ARG A 26 -29.60 10.29 1.87
N LEU A 27 -28.40 9.70 1.76
CA LEU A 27 -28.21 8.41 1.11
C LEU A 27 -28.81 7.33 2.01
N GLN A 28 -29.68 6.50 1.46
CA GLN A 28 -30.47 5.54 2.23
C GLN A 28 -29.87 4.14 2.21
N SER A 29 -28.88 3.91 1.33
CA SER A 29 -28.37 2.57 1.09
C SER A 29 -26.90 2.50 0.69
N ILE A 30 -26.22 1.49 1.21
CA ILE A 30 -24.82 1.15 0.91
C ILE A 30 -24.79 -0.28 0.38
N ALA A 31 -23.90 -0.58 -0.57
CA ALA A 31 -23.55 -1.94 -0.97
C ALA A 31 -22.08 -2.26 -0.73
N LEU A 32 -21.82 -3.48 -0.26
CA LEU A 32 -20.49 -4.10 -0.29
C LEU A 32 -20.43 -5.02 -1.51
N ARG A 33 -19.62 -4.66 -2.50
CA ARG A 33 -19.42 -5.50 -3.69
C ARG A 33 -18.60 -6.75 -3.34
N ARG A 34 -18.67 -7.75 -4.23
CA ARG A 34 -17.75 -8.89 -4.21
C ARG A 34 -16.45 -8.50 -4.92
N GLU A 35 -15.31 -8.78 -4.29
CA GLU A 35 -13.99 -8.57 -4.90
C GLU A 35 -13.66 -9.68 -5.90
N ASP A 36 -13.20 -9.28 -7.08
CA ASP A 36 -12.93 -10.14 -8.24
C ASP A 36 -11.54 -9.92 -8.86
N LYS A 37 -10.71 -9.04 -8.28
CA LYS A 37 -9.37 -8.71 -8.79
C LYS A 37 -8.41 -9.91 -8.81
N SER A 38 -8.40 -10.70 -7.74
CA SER A 38 -7.55 -11.89 -7.62
C SER A 38 -8.20 -12.93 -6.71
N HIS A 39 -7.72 -14.17 -6.76
CA HIS A 39 -8.16 -15.24 -5.87
C HIS A 39 -7.72 -15.00 -4.40
N TRP A 40 -6.63 -14.24 -4.20
CA TRP A 40 -6.15 -13.83 -2.90
C TRP A 40 -6.99 -12.73 -2.24
N GLU A 41 -7.62 -11.84 -3.02
CA GLU A 41 -8.39 -10.71 -2.47
C GLU A 41 -9.65 -11.19 -1.74
N ARG A 42 -9.53 -11.38 -0.42
CA ARG A 42 -10.56 -11.88 0.49
C ARG A 42 -11.08 -10.80 1.44
N ARG A 43 -10.54 -9.57 1.37
CA ARG A 43 -10.88 -8.47 2.27
C ARG A 43 -12.25 -7.88 1.95
N VAL A 44 -12.72 -7.00 2.82
CA VAL A 44 -13.98 -6.26 2.66
C VAL A 44 -13.86 -4.88 3.31
N ALA A 45 -14.50 -3.87 2.70
CA ALA A 45 -14.42 -2.49 3.17
C ALA A 45 -15.08 -2.28 4.54
N LEU A 46 -16.20 -2.95 4.80
CA LEU A 46 -16.88 -2.95 6.10
C LEU A 46 -17.02 -4.36 6.65
N THR A 47 -16.62 -4.54 7.90
CA THR A 47 -16.79 -5.81 8.63
C THR A 47 -18.23 -6.02 9.10
N PRO A 48 -18.66 -7.26 9.38
CA PRO A 48 -19.98 -7.54 9.95
C PRO A 48 -20.30 -6.70 11.20
N ASP A 49 -19.34 -6.52 12.10
CA ASP A 49 -19.54 -5.70 13.31
C ASP A 49 -19.78 -4.23 12.97
N THR A 50 -19.02 -3.69 12.01
CA THR A 50 -19.20 -2.32 11.53
C THR A 50 -20.53 -2.14 10.80
N VAL A 51 -20.95 -3.13 10.02
CA VAL A 51 -22.26 -3.17 9.36
C VAL A 51 -23.39 -3.13 10.39
N SER A 52 -23.33 -4.01 11.40
CA SER A 52 -24.34 -4.04 12.47
C SER A 52 -24.44 -2.71 13.19
N ARG A 53 -23.28 -2.12 13.48
CA ARG A 53 -23.19 -0.81 14.13
C ARG A 53 -23.81 0.30 13.28
N LEU A 54 -23.47 0.38 11.99
CA LEU A 54 -24.01 1.40 11.09
C LEU A 54 -25.54 1.30 10.97
N ILE A 55 -26.07 0.08 10.81
CA ILE A 55 -27.51 -0.14 10.72
C ILE A 55 -28.21 0.34 12.01
N LYS A 56 -27.68 -0.03 13.18
CA LYS A 56 -28.24 0.39 14.48
C LYS A 56 -28.18 1.89 14.69
N GLU A 57 -27.07 2.54 14.34
CA GLU A 57 -26.87 3.97 14.58
C GLU A 57 -27.59 4.87 13.58
N THR A 58 -27.84 4.40 12.34
CA THR A 58 -28.30 5.28 11.24
C THR A 58 -29.56 4.79 10.53
N GLY A 59 -29.97 3.53 10.70
CA GLY A 59 -31.08 2.92 9.96
C GLY A 59 -30.80 2.72 8.46
N VAL A 60 -29.55 2.89 8.00
CA VAL A 60 -29.18 2.70 6.59
C VAL A 60 -29.40 1.24 6.16
N LYS A 61 -29.88 1.02 4.93
CA LYS A 61 -29.94 -0.32 4.35
C LYS A 61 -28.56 -0.70 3.82
N ILE A 62 -28.05 -1.86 4.22
CA ILE A 62 -26.77 -2.38 3.71
C ILE A 62 -27.02 -3.64 2.90
N TYR A 63 -26.66 -3.59 1.62
CA TYR A 63 -26.65 -4.73 0.70
C TYR A 63 -25.25 -5.34 0.65
N VAL A 64 -25.16 -6.66 0.52
CA VAL A 64 -23.88 -7.36 0.40
C VAL A 64 -23.97 -8.36 -0.72
N GLN A 65 -23.12 -8.24 -1.74
CA GLN A 65 -23.04 -9.28 -2.76
C GLN A 65 -22.53 -10.59 -2.15
N PRO A 66 -23.21 -11.73 -2.40
CA PRO A 66 -22.78 -13.04 -1.94
C PRO A 66 -21.33 -13.30 -2.35
N CYS A 67 -20.47 -13.77 -1.44
CA CYS A 67 -19.09 -14.12 -1.81
C CYS A 67 -18.59 -15.29 -0.96
N ASN A 68 -18.27 -16.41 -1.62
CA ASN A 68 -17.74 -17.60 -0.96
C ASN A 68 -16.25 -17.46 -0.59
N LYS A 69 -15.53 -16.55 -1.27
CA LYS A 69 -14.10 -16.29 -1.06
C LYS A 69 -13.83 -15.35 0.13
N ARG A 70 -14.73 -14.41 0.41
CA ARG A 70 -14.56 -13.34 1.41
C ARG A 70 -14.26 -13.93 2.79
N ILE A 71 -13.32 -13.33 3.53
CA ILE A 71 -12.89 -13.83 4.86
C ILE A 71 -14.01 -13.85 5.91
N PHE A 72 -15.04 -13.02 5.70
CA PHE A 72 -16.31 -13.07 6.43
C PHE A 72 -17.37 -13.67 5.51
N ASN A 73 -17.94 -14.81 5.91
CA ASN A 73 -18.98 -15.47 5.14
C ASN A 73 -20.31 -14.66 5.13
N ASN A 74 -21.20 -15.00 4.20
CA ASN A 74 -22.48 -14.31 4.04
C ASN A 74 -23.35 -14.34 5.31
N ASN A 75 -23.36 -15.45 6.05
CA ASN A 75 -24.17 -15.60 7.28
C ASN A 75 -23.79 -14.57 8.35
N LYS A 76 -22.51 -14.20 8.47
CA LYS A 76 -22.09 -13.13 9.38
C LYS A 76 -22.73 -11.78 9.02
N PHE A 77 -22.90 -11.47 7.74
CA PHE A 77 -23.56 -10.24 7.30
C PHE A 77 -25.08 -10.29 7.51
N ILE A 78 -25.71 -11.44 7.26
CA ILE A 78 -27.14 -11.66 7.55
C ILE A 78 -27.40 -11.42 9.05
N ASN A 79 -26.59 -12.04 9.92
CA ASN A 79 -26.70 -11.88 11.37
C ASN A 79 -26.43 -10.43 11.83
N ALA A 80 -25.63 -9.68 11.07
CA ALA A 80 -25.39 -8.26 11.32
C ALA A 80 -26.58 -7.36 10.90
N GLY A 81 -27.57 -7.90 10.18
CA GLY A 81 -28.74 -7.19 9.69
C GLY A 81 -28.65 -6.71 8.24
N ALA A 82 -27.62 -7.11 7.49
CA ALA A 82 -27.49 -6.76 6.08
C ALA A 82 -28.32 -7.70 5.18
N ILE A 83 -28.67 -7.18 3.99
CA ILE A 83 -29.40 -7.90 2.96
C ILE A 83 -28.39 -8.50 1.98
N VAL A 84 -28.27 -9.82 1.95
CA VAL A 84 -27.37 -10.52 1.03
C VAL A 84 -28.08 -10.83 -0.28
N GLN A 85 -27.66 -10.21 -1.38
CA GLN A 85 -28.25 -10.37 -2.72
C GLN A 85 -27.26 -9.98 -3.83
N GLU A 86 -27.41 -10.57 -5.02
CA GLU A 86 -26.48 -10.32 -6.14
C GLU A 86 -26.67 -8.93 -6.76
N ASP A 87 -27.92 -8.52 -6.99
CA ASP A 87 -28.24 -7.20 -7.50
C ASP A 87 -28.08 -6.13 -6.41
N ILE A 88 -27.16 -5.20 -6.63
CA ILE A 88 -26.88 -4.07 -5.74
C ILE A 88 -27.21 -2.72 -6.38
N SER A 89 -27.93 -2.71 -7.50
CA SER A 89 -28.32 -1.51 -8.24
C SER A 89 -29.17 -0.54 -7.41
N ASN A 90 -29.83 -1.02 -6.37
CA ASN A 90 -30.60 -0.20 -5.43
C ASN A 90 -29.74 0.62 -4.46
N ALA A 91 -28.43 0.34 -4.34
CA ALA A 91 -27.55 1.07 -3.44
C ALA A 91 -27.23 2.47 -3.95
N ASP A 92 -27.10 3.46 -3.05
CA ASP A 92 -26.65 4.81 -3.39
C ASP A 92 -25.12 4.88 -3.45
N VAL A 93 -24.46 4.18 -2.52
CA VAL A 93 -23.00 4.07 -2.39
C VAL A 93 -22.57 2.61 -2.54
N ILE A 94 -21.55 2.36 -3.35
CA ILE A 94 -20.96 1.03 -3.55
C ILE A 94 -19.51 1.05 -3.07
N LEU A 95 -19.19 0.21 -2.09
CA LEU A 95 -17.85 0.08 -1.51
C LEU A 95 -17.20 -1.20 -2.03
N GLY A 96 -15.97 -1.08 -2.52
CA GLY A 96 -15.08 -2.19 -2.86
C GLY A 96 -13.67 -1.91 -2.37
N ILE A 97 -12.79 -2.91 -2.33
CA ILE A 97 -11.39 -2.73 -1.98
C ILE A 97 -10.60 -2.35 -3.24
N LYS A 98 -10.63 -3.20 -4.27
CA LYS A 98 -9.87 -3.02 -5.51
C LYS A 98 -10.74 -2.42 -6.61
N GLU A 99 -10.11 -2.19 -7.76
CA GLU A 99 -10.76 -1.63 -8.95
C GLU A 99 -11.97 -2.46 -9.37
N VAL A 100 -12.92 -1.81 -10.03
CA VAL A 100 -14.15 -2.45 -10.51
C VAL A 100 -14.03 -2.68 -12.01
N PRO A 101 -14.27 -3.90 -12.52
CA PRO A 101 -14.33 -4.14 -13.96
C PRO A 101 -15.33 -3.19 -14.63
N THR A 102 -14.96 -2.62 -15.77
CA THR A 102 -15.74 -1.58 -16.46
C THR A 102 -17.19 -1.97 -16.76
N LYS A 103 -17.39 -3.24 -17.12
CA LYS A 103 -18.70 -3.87 -17.38
C LYS A 103 -19.59 -4.00 -16.12
N SER A 104 -18.99 -3.95 -14.94
CA SER A 104 -19.68 -4.09 -13.65
C SER A 104 -19.99 -2.74 -13.00
N LEU A 105 -19.52 -1.63 -13.58
CA LEU A 105 -19.82 -0.28 -13.10
C LEU A 105 -21.29 0.07 -13.38
N ILE A 106 -22.01 0.38 -12.31
CA ILE A 106 -23.41 0.81 -12.35
C ILE A 106 -23.47 2.34 -12.49
N PRO A 107 -24.16 2.90 -13.50
CA PRO A 107 -24.26 4.34 -13.71
C PRO A 107 -24.94 5.12 -12.59
N ASN A 108 -24.58 6.40 -12.47
CA ASN A 108 -25.16 7.38 -11.55
C ASN A 108 -25.09 6.96 -10.07
N LYS A 109 -23.99 6.32 -9.67
CA LYS A 109 -23.71 5.89 -8.28
C LYS A 109 -22.52 6.62 -7.67
N THR A 110 -22.41 6.56 -6.35
CA THR A 110 -21.14 6.87 -5.66
C THR A 110 -20.37 5.58 -5.43
N TYR A 111 -19.09 5.55 -5.80
CA TYR A 111 -18.18 4.44 -5.56
C TYR A 111 -17.04 4.86 -4.65
N MET A 112 -16.61 3.94 -3.78
CA MET A 112 -15.36 4.07 -3.04
C MET A 112 -14.51 2.81 -3.21
N PHE A 113 -13.29 2.96 -3.69
CA PHE A 113 -12.29 1.89 -3.82
C PHE A 113 -10.90 2.48 -4.13
N PHE A 114 -9.84 1.66 -4.01
CA PHE A 114 -8.52 2.03 -4.55
C PHE A 114 -8.56 1.96 -6.08
N SER A 115 -8.78 3.10 -6.73
CA SER A 115 -8.92 3.13 -8.19
C SER A 115 -7.58 3.03 -8.91
N HIS A 116 -6.49 3.38 -8.23
CA HIS A 116 -5.17 3.61 -8.83
C HIS A 116 -5.29 4.44 -10.11
N THR A 117 -5.99 5.58 -10.05
CA THR A 117 -6.12 6.49 -11.20
C THR A 117 -5.46 7.84 -10.95
N HIS A 118 -5.36 8.29 -9.69
CA HIS A 118 -4.99 9.68 -9.37
C HIS A 118 -3.53 10.04 -9.70
N LYS A 119 -2.65 9.06 -9.94
CA LYS A 119 -1.26 9.27 -10.39
C LYS A 119 -1.12 9.13 -11.91
N GLY A 120 -2.23 9.03 -12.66
CA GLY A 120 -2.21 8.85 -14.10
C GLY A 120 -1.82 7.44 -14.55
N GLN A 121 -2.11 6.42 -13.72
CA GLN A 121 -1.75 5.04 -14.05
C GLN A 121 -2.52 4.55 -15.29
N LEU A 122 -1.82 4.45 -16.43
CA LEU A 122 -2.40 4.23 -17.76
C LEU A 122 -3.33 3.01 -17.83
N TYR A 123 -3.01 1.92 -17.14
CA TYR A 123 -3.79 0.68 -17.16
C TYR A 123 -5.23 0.84 -16.62
N ASN A 124 -5.50 1.86 -15.79
CA ASN A 124 -6.83 2.13 -15.23
C ASN A 124 -7.52 3.36 -15.84
N MET A 125 -6.93 4.04 -16.84
CA MET A 125 -7.55 5.22 -17.44
C MET A 125 -8.80 4.91 -18.26
N TYR A 126 -8.91 3.71 -18.84
CA TYR A 126 -10.16 3.25 -19.47
C TYR A 126 -11.30 3.12 -18.44
N MET A 127 -11.01 2.58 -17.25
CA MET A 127 -11.98 2.54 -16.16
C MET A 127 -12.39 3.95 -15.72
N LEU A 128 -11.44 4.88 -15.66
CA LEU A 128 -11.75 6.28 -15.34
C LEU A 128 -12.66 6.92 -16.39
N GLN A 129 -12.43 6.65 -17.68
CA GLN A 129 -13.30 7.12 -18.76
C GLN A 129 -14.71 6.55 -18.59
N ASP A 130 -14.84 5.24 -18.35
CA ASP A 130 -16.14 4.61 -18.07
C ASP A 130 -16.86 5.21 -16.86
N ILE A 131 -16.12 5.57 -15.80
CA ILE A 131 -16.66 6.24 -14.62
C ILE A 131 -17.23 7.63 -14.97
N LEU A 132 -16.54 8.38 -15.83
CA LEU A 132 -17.02 9.67 -16.33
C LEU A 132 -18.28 9.51 -17.18
N ASP A 133 -18.25 8.61 -18.17
CA ASP A 133 -19.38 8.38 -19.09
C ASP A 133 -20.63 7.92 -18.34
N LYS A 134 -20.43 7.08 -17.31
CA LYS A 134 -21.50 6.57 -16.44
C LYS A 134 -21.91 7.56 -15.34
N LYS A 135 -21.34 8.77 -15.30
CA LYS A 135 -21.61 9.82 -14.31
C LYS A 135 -21.46 9.33 -12.86
N ILE A 136 -20.46 8.48 -12.63
CA ILE A 136 -20.15 7.94 -11.30
C ILE A 136 -19.37 8.99 -10.51
N ARG A 137 -19.74 9.16 -9.24
CA ARG A 137 -18.89 9.85 -8.26
C ARG A 137 -17.87 8.86 -7.70
N LEU A 138 -16.60 9.03 -8.02
CA LEU A 138 -15.52 8.18 -7.53
C LEU A 138 -14.79 8.84 -6.37
N ILE A 139 -14.74 8.19 -5.21
CA ILE A 139 -13.92 8.58 -4.06
C ILE A 139 -12.80 7.55 -3.89
N ASP A 140 -11.54 7.99 -3.96
CA ASP A 140 -10.38 7.10 -3.84
C ASP A 140 -9.88 7.07 -2.39
N TYR A 141 -9.86 5.89 -1.78
CA TYR A 141 -9.37 5.71 -0.41
C TYR A 141 -7.92 6.17 -0.22
N GLU A 142 -7.08 6.14 -1.26
CA GLU A 142 -5.69 6.58 -1.17
C GLU A 142 -5.56 8.09 -0.94
N LEU A 143 -6.56 8.86 -1.38
CA LEU A 143 -6.63 10.31 -1.25
C LEU A 143 -7.32 10.79 0.03
N MET A 144 -7.83 9.87 0.87
CA MET A 144 -8.40 10.21 2.16
C MET A 144 -7.29 10.58 3.15
N THR A 145 -6.88 11.85 3.13
CA THR A 145 -5.81 12.40 3.97
C THR A 145 -6.27 13.53 4.88
N ASP A 146 -5.59 13.73 6.00
CA ASP A 146 -5.76 14.93 6.82
C ASP A 146 -5.09 16.19 6.22
N ALA A 147 -5.15 17.30 6.96
CA ALA A 147 -4.54 18.57 6.57
C ALA A 147 -3.01 18.50 6.39
N GLN A 148 -2.34 17.54 7.04
CA GLN A 148 -0.90 17.28 6.91
C GLN A 148 -0.59 16.24 5.83
N LYS A 149 -1.57 15.90 4.98
CA LYS A 149 -1.46 14.87 3.92
C LYS A 149 -1.16 13.46 4.45
N ARG A 150 -1.42 13.20 5.74
CA ARG A 150 -1.31 11.85 6.30
C ARG A 150 -2.55 11.06 5.94
N ARG A 151 -2.35 9.85 5.44
CA ARG A 151 -3.44 8.95 5.03
C ARG A 151 -4.20 8.42 6.23
N LEU A 152 -5.53 8.50 6.17
CA LEU A 152 -6.44 8.15 7.27
C LEU A 152 -7.00 6.73 7.12
N VAL A 153 -7.16 6.25 5.88
CA VAL A 153 -7.72 4.92 5.59
C VAL A 153 -6.66 4.05 4.89
N LEU A 154 -6.12 3.08 5.64
CA LEU A 154 -5.03 2.20 5.21
C LEU A 154 -5.21 0.79 5.80
N PHE A 155 -4.44 -0.18 5.31
CA PHE A 155 -4.45 -1.55 5.80
C PHE A 155 -3.36 -1.80 6.85
N GLY A 156 -3.56 -2.83 7.68
CA GLY A 156 -2.52 -3.35 8.57
C GLY A 156 -1.32 -3.90 7.80
N THR A 157 -0.18 -4.04 8.48
CA THR A 157 1.14 -4.16 7.84
C THR A 157 2.01 -5.29 8.40
N HIS A 158 1.40 -6.28 9.05
CA HIS A 158 2.10 -7.34 9.78
C HIS A 158 2.67 -8.45 8.90
N ALA A 159 2.00 -8.78 7.78
CA ALA A 159 2.33 -9.95 6.95
C ALA A 159 3.78 -9.96 6.46
N GLY A 160 4.32 -8.79 6.09
CA GLY A 160 5.68 -8.70 5.53
C GLY A 160 6.79 -9.18 6.47
N MET A 161 6.60 -9.11 7.79
CA MET A 161 7.56 -9.70 8.73
C MET A 161 7.45 -11.22 8.79
N ILE A 162 6.22 -11.75 8.84
CA ILE A 162 5.97 -13.19 8.91
C ILE A 162 6.51 -13.88 7.65
N ASP A 163 6.20 -13.32 6.49
CA ASP A 163 6.64 -13.84 5.19
C ASP A 163 8.14 -13.69 5.01
N GLY A 164 8.71 -12.57 5.48
CA GLY A 164 10.15 -12.37 5.51
C GLY A 164 10.88 -13.38 6.41
N LEU A 165 10.30 -13.77 7.56
CA LEU A 165 10.84 -14.81 8.43
C LEU A 165 10.75 -16.20 7.78
N HIS A 166 9.65 -16.50 7.09
CA HIS A 166 9.53 -17.72 6.28
C HIS A 166 10.61 -17.76 5.18
N GLY A 167 10.79 -16.65 4.47
CA GLY A 167 11.85 -16.47 3.47
C GLY A 167 13.25 -16.70 4.06
N LEU A 168 13.54 -16.09 5.22
CA LEU A 168 14.79 -16.27 5.95
C LEU A 168 15.04 -17.74 6.30
N GLY A 169 14.01 -18.47 6.75
CA GLY A 169 14.09 -19.92 6.93
C GLY A 169 14.57 -20.62 5.67
N ARG A 170 13.86 -20.42 4.55
CA ARG A 170 14.24 -21.01 3.25
C ARG A 170 15.65 -20.63 2.81
N ARG A 171 16.03 -19.37 3.02
CA ARG A 171 17.38 -18.90 2.69
C ARG A 171 18.44 -19.64 3.48
N LEU A 172 18.25 -19.77 4.79
CA LEU A 172 19.20 -20.47 5.66
C LEU A 172 19.28 -21.96 5.32
N LEU A 173 18.15 -22.60 4.99
CA LEU A 173 18.14 -23.98 4.51
C LEU A 173 18.93 -24.14 3.21
N GLY A 174 18.76 -23.23 2.25
CA GLY A 174 19.55 -23.21 1.01
C GLY A 174 21.05 -23.03 1.25
N LEU A 175 21.43 -22.40 2.36
CA LEU A 175 22.81 -22.29 2.82
C LEU A 175 23.29 -23.51 3.64
N GLY A 176 22.45 -24.55 3.79
CA GLY A 176 22.78 -25.78 4.50
C GLY A 176 22.42 -25.78 6.00
N TYR A 177 21.66 -24.79 6.48
CA TYR A 177 21.31 -24.64 7.89
C TYR A 177 19.84 -24.90 8.15
N ASN A 178 19.54 -25.95 8.91
CA ASN A 178 18.22 -26.12 9.51
C ASN A 178 18.11 -25.19 10.74
N THR A 179 17.21 -24.22 10.69
CA THR A 179 16.99 -23.26 11.78
C THR A 179 15.51 -23.17 12.12
N PRO A 180 15.14 -22.70 13.34
CA PRO A 180 13.74 -22.61 13.74
C PRO A 180 12.84 -21.82 12.77
N PHE A 181 13.41 -20.86 12.02
CA PHE A 181 12.70 -20.09 11.00
C PHE A 181 12.06 -20.95 9.89
N MET A 182 12.58 -22.17 9.63
CA MET A 182 11.97 -23.11 8.68
C MET A 182 10.55 -23.53 9.04
N HIS A 183 10.17 -23.39 10.31
CA HIS A 183 8.85 -23.79 10.81
C HIS A 183 7.81 -22.64 10.81
N ILE A 184 8.18 -21.46 10.31
CA ILE A 184 7.22 -20.39 10.04
C ILE A 184 6.62 -20.62 8.64
N ALA A 185 5.30 -20.70 8.55
CA ALA A 185 4.58 -20.67 7.28
C ALA A 185 4.36 -19.23 6.76
N MET A 186 4.05 -19.10 5.46
CA MET A 186 3.56 -17.84 4.88
C MET A 186 2.27 -17.36 5.58
N SER A 187 2.08 -16.05 5.68
CA SER A 187 1.02 -15.36 6.41
C SER A 187 -0.37 -15.87 6.04
N HIS A 188 -0.64 -16.09 4.75
CA HIS A 188 -1.94 -16.56 4.26
C HIS A 188 -2.36 -17.96 4.76
N THR A 189 -1.42 -18.72 5.33
CA THR A 189 -1.66 -20.05 5.93
C THR A 189 -2.34 -19.93 7.29
N TYR A 190 -2.10 -18.85 8.04
CA TYR A 190 -2.68 -18.66 9.36
C TYR A 190 -4.12 -18.13 9.26
N LYS A 191 -5.00 -18.64 10.14
CA LYS A 191 -6.41 -18.21 10.18
C LYS A 191 -6.59 -16.81 10.79
N SER A 192 -5.61 -16.36 11.55
CA SER A 192 -5.58 -15.06 12.24
C SER A 192 -4.14 -14.63 12.54
N LEU A 193 -3.96 -13.33 12.76
CA LEU A 193 -2.71 -12.74 13.19
C LEU A 193 -2.23 -13.30 14.54
N GLU A 194 -3.16 -13.60 15.44
CA GLU A 194 -2.88 -14.22 16.75
C GLU A 194 -2.14 -15.56 16.59
N LEU A 195 -2.61 -16.42 15.68
CA LEU A 195 -1.97 -17.70 15.41
C LEU A 195 -0.61 -17.54 14.74
N ALA A 196 -0.46 -16.57 13.84
CA ALA A 196 0.83 -16.26 13.24
C ALA A 196 1.84 -15.80 14.31
N LYS A 197 1.42 -14.93 15.24
CA LYS A 197 2.25 -14.50 16.37
C LYS A 197 2.62 -15.66 17.29
N SER A 198 1.68 -16.57 17.55
CA SER A 198 1.95 -17.78 18.33
C SER A 198 3.05 -18.62 17.67
N ALA A 199 2.97 -18.85 16.35
CA ALA A 199 4.00 -19.60 15.63
C ALA A 199 5.38 -18.91 15.69
N VAL A 200 5.43 -17.58 15.60
CA VAL A 200 6.68 -16.82 15.76
C VAL A 200 7.22 -16.93 17.19
N LYS A 201 6.34 -16.94 18.19
CA LYS A 201 6.73 -17.14 19.59
C LYS A 201 7.27 -18.56 19.82
N ASP A 202 6.62 -19.58 19.26
CA ASP A 202 7.02 -20.98 19.40
C ASP A 202 8.46 -21.20 18.88
N ILE A 203 8.80 -20.65 17.70
CA ILE A 203 10.18 -20.71 17.22
C ILE A 203 11.15 -19.87 18.05
N GLY A 204 10.64 -18.81 18.70
CA GLY A 204 11.40 -17.95 19.60
C GLY A 204 11.81 -18.67 20.88
N ASP A 205 10.94 -19.53 21.41
CA ASP A 205 11.26 -20.38 22.56
C ASP A 205 12.39 -21.37 22.21
N VAL A 206 12.35 -21.95 21.00
CA VAL A 206 13.44 -22.80 20.48
C VAL A 206 14.75 -22.02 20.32
N ILE A 207 14.71 -20.79 19.79
CA ILE A 207 15.90 -19.93 19.68
C ILE A 207 16.50 -19.64 21.05
N SER A 208 15.66 -19.43 22.07
CA SER A 208 16.13 -19.16 23.44
C SER A 208 16.83 -20.36 24.07
N ASP A 209 16.33 -21.56 23.80
CA ASP A 209 16.81 -22.82 24.40
C ASP A 209 17.99 -23.47 23.64
N GLU A 210 17.97 -23.43 22.31
CA GLU A 210 18.97 -24.11 21.47
C GLU A 210 19.99 -23.12 20.87
N GLY A 211 19.58 -21.86 20.64
CA GLY A 211 20.38 -20.85 19.96
C GLY A 211 20.36 -20.99 18.43
N LEU A 212 20.83 -19.94 17.75
CA LEU A 212 21.06 -19.91 16.31
C LEU A 212 22.50 -20.36 15.96
N PRO A 213 22.76 -20.81 14.72
CA PRO A 213 24.11 -21.13 14.26
C PRO A 213 25.08 -19.95 14.43
N ASN A 214 26.29 -20.22 14.91
CA ASN A 214 27.30 -19.19 15.19
C ASN A 214 27.75 -18.44 13.93
N ASP A 215 27.70 -19.06 12.76
CA ASP A 215 28.06 -18.48 11.47
C ASP A 215 27.25 -17.22 11.13
N PHE A 216 26.04 -17.09 11.67
CA PHE A 216 25.19 -15.92 11.48
C PHE A 216 25.08 -15.05 12.74
N ASN A 217 25.77 -15.41 13.82
CA ASN A 217 25.72 -14.65 15.07
C ASN A 217 26.49 -13.31 14.95
N PRO A 218 25.96 -12.20 15.48
CA PRO A 218 24.56 -11.98 15.82
C PRO A 218 23.67 -11.84 14.59
N MET A 219 22.44 -12.36 14.69
CA MET A 219 21.43 -12.20 13.65
C MET A 219 20.74 -10.84 13.82
N THR A 220 21.06 -9.91 12.93
CA THR A 220 20.60 -8.52 12.97
C THR A 220 19.44 -8.25 12.01
N PHE A 221 18.35 -7.71 12.54
CA PHE A 221 17.14 -7.31 11.82
C PHE A 221 17.07 -5.77 11.81
N VAL A 222 17.20 -5.18 10.62
CA VAL A 222 17.18 -3.73 10.46
C VAL A 222 15.85 -3.27 9.89
N PHE A 223 15.22 -2.29 10.54
CA PHE A 223 13.92 -1.75 10.16
C PHE A 223 14.07 -0.32 9.64
N THR A 224 13.58 -0.05 8.43
CA THR A 224 13.47 1.33 7.94
C THR A 224 12.07 1.89 8.14
N GLY A 225 12.01 3.20 8.37
CA GLY A 225 10.75 3.93 8.49
C GLY A 225 10.19 3.90 9.91
N THR A 226 9.28 4.82 10.19
CA THR A 226 8.70 5.06 11.52
C THR A 226 7.17 5.07 11.51
N GLY A 227 6.55 4.72 10.38
CA GLY A 227 5.10 4.69 10.21
C GLY A 227 4.46 3.36 10.59
N ASN A 228 3.20 3.20 10.20
CA ASN A 228 2.39 2.00 10.49
C ASN A 228 3.05 0.71 10.01
N VAL A 229 3.71 0.73 8.85
CA VAL A 229 4.45 -0.43 8.32
C VAL A 229 5.48 -0.92 9.32
N SER A 230 6.40 -0.04 9.71
CA SER A 230 7.45 -0.33 10.68
C SER A 230 6.89 -0.79 12.03
N ASN A 231 5.81 -0.17 12.51
CA ASN A 231 5.17 -0.60 13.75
C ASN A 231 4.61 -2.03 13.67
N GLY A 232 3.90 -2.37 12.58
CA GLY A 232 3.30 -3.70 12.40
C GLY A 232 4.34 -4.81 12.26
N VAL A 233 5.44 -4.59 11.52
CA VAL A 233 6.52 -5.59 11.42
C VAL A 233 7.29 -5.75 12.72
N GLN A 234 7.52 -4.66 13.45
CA GLN A 234 8.19 -4.71 14.74
C GLN A 234 7.33 -5.39 15.81
N GLU A 235 6.00 -5.30 15.71
CA GLU A 235 5.08 -6.05 16.57
C GLU A 235 5.27 -7.57 16.43
N ILE A 236 5.49 -8.06 15.20
CA ILE A 236 5.81 -9.47 14.95
C ILE A 236 7.23 -9.81 15.41
N PHE A 237 8.22 -8.95 15.12
CA PHE A 237 9.60 -9.15 15.57
C PHE A 237 9.70 -9.32 17.09
N LYS A 238 8.91 -8.56 17.84
CA LYS A 238 8.87 -8.62 19.31
C LYS A 238 8.37 -9.96 19.88
N CYS A 239 7.78 -10.81 19.05
CA CYS A 239 7.44 -12.18 19.44
C CYS A 239 8.68 -13.11 19.53
N LEU A 240 9.81 -12.74 18.91
CA LEU A 240 11.08 -13.45 19.04
C LEU A 240 11.81 -13.04 20.33
N PRO A 241 12.72 -13.87 20.87
CA PRO A 241 13.69 -13.43 21.87
C PRO A 241 14.60 -12.38 21.24
N HIS A 242 14.52 -11.13 21.71
CA HIS A 242 15.17 -10.03 21.04
C HIS A 242 15.84 -9.03 21.99
N GLU A 243 16.80 -8.30 21.44
CA GLU A 243 17.37 -7.09 22.03
C GLU A 243 17.44 -6.00 20.97
N TYR A 244 17.03 -4.77 21.32
CA TYR A 244 17.20 -3.63 20.42
C TYR A 244 18.56 -2.97 20.62
N ILE A 245 19.29 -2.78 19.53
CA ILE A 245 20.59 -2.09 19.48
C ILE A 245 20.49 -0.82 18.64
N ARG A 246 21.43 0.12 18.85
CA ARG A 246 21.49 1.35 18.06
C ARG A 246 22.38 1.16 16.84
N VAL A 247 22.24 2.04 15.85
CA VAL A 247 23.04 2.01 14.62
C VAL A 247 24.54 2.00 14.90
N LYS A 248 25.01 2.78 15.88
CA LYS A 248 26.43 2.82 16.25
C LYS A 248 26.97 1.50 16.82
N ASP A 249 26.08 0.64 17.32
CA ASP A 249 26.44 -0.64 17.93
C ASP A 249 26.48 -1.77 16.86
N LEU A 250 25.91 -1.56 15.66
CA LEU A 250 25.91 -2.54 14.55
C LEU A 250 27.32 -2.96 14.11
N GLN A 251 28.29 -2.05 14.13
CA GLN A 251 29.65 -2.41 13.75
C GLN A 251 30.30 -3.35 14.78
N GLU A 252 29.95 -3.21 16.05
CA GLU A 252 30.45 -4.08 17.12
C GLU A 252 29.92 -5.51 16.98
N CYS A 253 28.70 -5.68 16.46
CA CYS A 253 28.13 -6.99 16.14
C CYS A 253 29.05 -7.85 15.26
N ILE A 254 29.80 -7.23 14.34
CA ILE A 254 30.73 -7.95 13.45
C ILE A 254 32.15 -8.00 14.03
N LYS A 255 32.61 -6.95 14.70
CA LYS A 255 33.96 -6.90 15.25
C LYS A 255 34.14 -7.76 16.51
N ALA A 256 33.08 -7.94 17.29
CA ALA A 256 33.10 -8.67 18.55
C ALA A 256 31.84 -9.55 18.71
N PRO A 257 31.58 -10.50 17.78
CA PRO A 257 30.35 -11.30 17.77
C PRO A 257 30.18 -12.14 19.04
N HIS A 258 31.29 -12.51 19.70
CA HIS A 258 31.30 -13.24 20.98
C HIS A 258 30.63 -12.48 22.14
N LYS A 259 30.45 -11.16 22.04
CA LYS A 259 29.71 -10.37 23.03
C LYS A 259 28.20 -10.50 22.89
N PHE A 260 27.74 -11.05 21.77
CA PHE A 260 26.33 -11.18 21.42
C PHE A 260 25.91 -12.64 21.53
N SER A 261 24.80 -12.87 22.21
CA SER A 261 24.25 -14.20 22.42
C SER A 261 23.56 -14.67 21.15
N ASN A 262 23.84 -15.90 20.73
CA ASN A 262 23.13 -16.57 19.65
C ASN A 262 21.71 -17.06 20.07
N ARG A 263 21.32 -16.90 21.35
CA ARG A 263 20.01 -17.29 21.90
C ARG A 263 18.94 -16.19 21.79
N LYS A 264 19.22 -15.15 21.00
CA LYS A 264 18.30 -14.05 20.69
C LYS A 264 18.70 -13.38 19.37
N VAL A 265 17.78 -12.60 18.83
CA VAL A 265 17.99 -11.78 17.63
C VAL A 265 18.11 -10.29 17.99
N TYR A 266 18.73 -9.51 17.11
CA TYR A 266 19.06 -8.12 17.39
C TYR A 266 18.31 -7.18 16.45
N GLY A 267 17.41 -6.36 17.01
CA GLY A 267 16.62 -5.39 16.25
C GLY A 267 17.30 -4.03 16.19
N CYS A 268 17.28 -3.36 15.05
CA CYS A 268 17.76 -1.99 14.91
C CYS A 268 16.83 -1.18 14.02
N GLN A 269 16.11 -0.22 14.60
CA GLN A 269 15.35 0.76 13.82
C GLN A 269 16.28 1.90 13.41
N VAL A 270 16.30 2.20 12.11
CA VAL A 270 17.14 3.26 11.56
C VAL A 270 16.30 4.49 11.20
N TYR A 271 16.91 5.66 11.38
CA TYR A 271 16.32 6.96 11.08
C TYR A 271 17.09 7.65 9.95
N LEU A 272 16.51 8.71 9.39
CA LEU A 272 17.06 9.41 8.23
C LEU A 272 18.48 9.93 8.52
N GLU A 273 18.69 10.46 9.71
CA GLU A 273 19.97 10.97 10.21
C GLU A 273 21.09 9.93 10.32
N ASP A 274 20.74 8.63 10.42
CA ASP A 274 21.72 7.56 10.58
C ASP A 274 22.49 7.30 9.27
N TYR A 275 21.84 7.51 8.13
CA TYR A 275 22.38 7.14 6.82
C TYR A 275 22.25 8.20 5.73
N LEU A 276 21.52 9.30 5.93
CA LEU A 276 21.48 10.40 4.96
C LEU A 276 22.43 11.51 5.37
N ILE A 277 23.19 12.00 4.41
CA ILE A 277 24.00 13.20 4.58
C ILE A 277 23.75 14.18 3.44
N ASN A 278 23.79 15.46 3.77
CA ASN A 278 23.79 16.52 2.76
C ASN A 278 25.15 16.52 2.05
N LYS A 279 25.11 16.57 0.72
CA LYS A 279 26.28 16.49 -0.18
C LYS A 279 27.30 17.61 0.05
N ILE A 280 26.86 18.77 0.57
CA ILE A 280 27.71 19.94 0.82
C ILE A 280 28.23 19.92 2.26
N THR A 281 27.35 19.74 3.25
CA THR A 281 27.74 19.87 4.66
C THR A 281 28.37 18.59 5.24
N GLY A 282 28.17 17.45 4.58
CA GLY A 282 28.60 16.14 5.07
C GLY A 282 27.85 15.63 6.30
N LYS A 283 26.79 16.33 6.73
CA LYS A 283 25.96 15.99 7.88
C LYS A 283 24.49 15.92 7.49
N PHE A 284 23.68 15.22 8.27
CA PHE A 284 22.23 15.32 8.13
C PHE A 284 21.77 16.72 8.55
N GLY A 285 20.89 17.32 7.73
CA GLY A 285 20.22 18.58 8.08
C GLY A 285 19.00 18.31 8.95
N THR A 286 17.90 19.02 8.70
CA THR A 286 16.62 18.72 9.34
C THR A 286 15.76 17.83 8.44
N LYS A 287 14.76 17.17 9.02
CA LYS A 287 13.76 16.41 8.26
C LYS A 287 13.00 17.29 7.25
N GLU A 288 12.73 18.55 7.63
CA GLU A 288 12.09 19.53 6.75
C GLU A 288 12.98 19.91 5.56
N ASP A 289 14.28 20.15 5.80
CA ASP A 289 15.25 20.41 4.74
C ASP A 289 15.34 19.23 3.76
N TYR A 290 15.39 18.00 4.28
CA TYR A 290 15.39 16.80 3.46
C TYR A 290 14.14 16.67 2.58
N TYR A 291 12.95 16.96 3.11
CA TYR A 291 11.71 16.85 2.31
C TYR A 291 11.55 17.97 1.29
N ASN A 292 12.05 19.16 1.59
CA ASN A 292 12.00 20.29 0.66
C ASN A 292 13.09 20.18 -0.43
N TYR A 293 14.26 19.61 -0.10
CA TYR A 293 15.43 19.54 -0.98
C TYR A 293 16.09 18.15 -1.00
N PRO A 294 15.35 17.08 -1.33
CA PRO A 294 15.86 15.70 -1.22
C PRO A 294 17.06 15.42 -2.14
N GLY A 295 17.16 16.11 -3.28
CA GLY A 295 18.29 16.00 -4.22
C GLY A 295 19.65 16.44 -3.64
N ASN A 296 19.65 17.20 -2.53
CA ASN A 296 20.86 17.61 -1.83
C ASN A 296 21.46 16.50 -0.97
N TYR A 297 20.76 15.38 -0.81
CA TYR A 297 21.17 14.28 0.05
C TYR A 297 21.65 13.07 -0.74
N HIS A 298 22.49 12.25 -0.12
CA HIS A 298 22.79 10.90 -0.60
C HIS A 298 22.77 9.90 0.57
N SER A 299 22.54 8.62 0.23
CA SER A 299 22.47 7.53 1.19
C SER A 299 23.84 6.88 1.42
N LEU A 300 24.23 6.78 2.68
CA LEU A 300 25.36 6.00 3.20
C LEU A 300 24.91 4.65 3.76
N PHE A 301 23.67 4.23 3.50
CA PHE A 301 23.11 2.99 4.04
C PHE A 301 23.98 1.77 3.67
N HIS A 302 24.48 1.73 2.43
CA HIS A 302 25.31 0.64 1.91
C HIS A 302 26.66 0.46 2.63
N THR A 303 27.20 1.50 3.28
CA THR A 303 28.46 1.40 4.04
C THR A 303 28.26 1.39 5.56
N LYS A 304 27.27 2.13 6.06
CA LYS A 304 27.06 2.31 7.51
C LYS A 304 26.17 1.25 8.15
N ILE A 305 25.27 0.63 7.38
CA ILE A 305 24.19 -0.18 7.93
C ILE A 305 24.15 -1.55 7.25
N ALA A 306 23.96 -1.59 5.93
CA ALA A 306 23.78 -2.83 5.18
C ALA A 306 24.87 -3.91 5.42
N PRO A 307 26.17 -3.58 5.56
CA PRO A 307 27.21 -4.58 5.81
C PRO A 307 27.08 -5.32 7.15
N TYR A 308 26.31 -4.75 8.08
CA TYR A 308 26.09 -5.28 9.43
C TYR A 308 24.68 -5.85 9.62
N THR A 309 23.86 -5.83 8.57
CA THR A 309 22.47 -6.31 8.56
C THR A 309 22.41 -7.76 8.14
N SER A 310 21.65 -8.61 8.81
CA SER A 310 21.39 -9.99 8.36
C SER A 310 20.09 -10.04 7.55
N MET A 311 19.05 -9.40 8.05
CA MET A 311 17.78 -9.21 7.34
C MET A 311 17.36 -7.74 7.37
N LEU A 312 17.04 -7.19 6.19
CA LEU A 312 16.48 -5.84 6.06
C LEU A 312 14.96 -5.92 5.92
N ILE A 313 14.24 -5.12 6.71
CA ILE A 313 12.80 -4.93 6.61
C ILE A 313 12.56 -3.50 6.17
N HIS A 314 12.28 -3.34 4.87
CA HIS A 314 12.12 -2.04 4.25
C HIS A 314 10.64 -1.64 4.18
N GLY A 315 10.27 -0.58 4.90
CA GLY A 315 8.90 -0.08 4.96
C GLY A 315 8.80 1.44 4.81
N SER A 316 9.82 2.07 4.21
CA SER A 316 9.84 3.52 4.00
C SER A 316 9.25 3.88 2.64
N TYR A 317 8.52 4.99 2.58
CA TYR A 317 8.08 5.56 1.30
C TYR A 317 9.28 6.12 0.52
N TRP A 318 9.24 5.99 -0.81
CA TRP A 318 10.20 6.60 -1.72
C TRP A 318 9.52 7.13 -2.99
N ASP A 319 10.10 8.18 -3.58
CA ASP A 319 9.86 8.55 -4.98
C ASP A 319 11.16 9.09 -5.60
N SER A 320 11.15 9.30 -6.92
CA SER A 320 12.34 9.61 -7.72
C SER A 320 13.08 10.89 -7.32
N ARG A 321 12.47 11.76 -6.50
CA ARG A 321 13.13 12.96 -5.96
C ARG A 321 14.11 12.61 -4.85
N TYR A 322 13.90 11.49 -4.17
CA TYR A 322 14.66 11.05 -3.01
C TYR A 322 15.84 10.15 -3.40
N PRO A 323 16.97 10.21 -2.68
CA PRO A 323 18.07 9.29 -2.92
C PRO A 323 17.61 7.85 -2.67
N ARG A 324 18.09 6.93 -3.51
CA ARG A 324 17.89 5.48 -3.31
C ARG A 324 18.54 5.05 -2.00
N LEU A 325 17.97 4.04 -1.35
CA LEU A 325 18.53 3.41 -0.16
C LEU A 325 19.77 2.58 -0.52
N ILE A 326 19.64 1.70 -1.52
CA ILE A 326 20.71 0.84 -2.05
C ILE A 326 20.58 0.75 -3.58
N THR A 327 21.67 1.04 -4.30
CA THR A 327 21.77 0.84 -5.76
C THR A 327 22.23 -0.57 -6.12
N LYS A 328 22.13 -0.97 -7.39
CA LYS A 328 22.66 -2.25 -7.89
C LYS A 328 24.16 -2.39 -7.64
N ASP A 329 24.93 -1.33 -7.92
CA ASP A 329 26.37 -1.30 -7.70
C ASP A 329 26.71 -1.45 -6.20
N GLN A 330 25.95 -0.77 -5.34
CA GLN A 330 26.12 -0.88 -3.89
C GLN A 330 25.78 -2.29 -3.38
N LEU A 331 24.75 -2.94 -3.93
CA LEU A 331 24.46 -4.35 -3.58
C LEU A 331 25.63 -5.27 -3.99
N CYS A 332 26.21 -5.06 -5.16
CA CYS A 332 27.41 -5.79 -5.62
C CYS A 332 28.58 -5.63 -4.64
N GLU A 333 28.84 -4.40 -4.18
CA GLU A 333 29.87 -4.12 -3.17
C GLU A 333 29.59 -4.83 -1.84
N ILE A 334 28.34 -4.79 -1.37
CA ILE A 334 27.93 -5.47 -0.13
C ILE A 334 28.16 -6.98 -0.23
N GLN A 335 27.77 -7.60 -1.35
CA GLN A 335 27.92 -9.05 -1.55
C GLN A 335 29.39 -9.48 -1.65
N LYS A 336 30.23 -8.69 -2.35
CA LYS A 336 31.68 -8.93 -2.42
C LYS A 336 32.35 -8.83 -1.05
N ASN A 337 32.00 -7.83 -0.26
CA ASN A 337 32.66 -7.56 1.03
C ASN A 337 32.20 -8.47 2.17
N SER A 338 30.98 -9.01 2.09
CA SER A 338 30.39 -9.85 3.15
C SER A 338 30.62 -11.35 2.96
N ASN A 339 31.26 -11.78 1.87
CA ASN A 339 31.29 -13.18 1.43
C ASN A 339 29.88 -13.82 1.43
N ASN A 340 28.84 -13.04 1.11
CA ASN A 340 27.43 -13.43 1.18
C ASN A 340 26.90 -13.90 2.56
N SER A 341 27.59 -13.56 3.67
CA SER A 341 27.14 -13.89 5.03
C SER A 341 26.18 -12.86 5.64
N ARG A 342 26.05 -11.69 5.01
CA ARG A 342 25.22 -10.57 5.46
C ARG A 342 24.32 -10.08 4.33
N LEU A 343 23.27 -9.36 4.73
CA LEU A 343 22.14 -9.00 3.89
C LEU A 343 21.60 -10.24 3.16
N LEU A 344 21.32 -11.28 3.95
CA LEU A 344 20.85 -12.58 3.49
C LEU A 344 19.47 -12.45 2.85
N CYS A 345 18.61 -11.63 3.47
CA CYS A 345 17.22 -11.45 3.12
C CYS A 345 16.82 -9.97 3.17
N ILE A 346 15.97 -9.56 2.24
CA ILE A 346 15.28 -8.27 2.25
C ILE A 346 13.78 -8.52 2.15
N ALA A 347 13.02 -8.12 3.17
CA ALA A 347 11.58 -7.97 3.08
C ALA A 347 11.28 -6.53 2.65
N ASP A 348 11.08 -6.32 1.35
CA ASP A 348 10.70 -5.05 0.75
C ASP A 348 9.17 -4.90 0.76
N ILE A 349 8.67 -4.25 1.82
CA ILE A 349 7.23 -4.08 2.07
C ILE A 349 6.70 -2.83 1.37
N SER A 350 7.55 -1.84 1.08
CA SER A 350 7.12 -0.71 0.26
C SER A 350 6.92 -1.14 -1.19
N CYS A 351 7.77 -2.06 -1.69
CA CYS A 351 7.68 -2.66 -3.02
C CYS A 351 7.62 -1.59 -4.13
N ASP A 352 8.44 -0.55 -3.98
CA ASP A 352 8.62 0.46 -5.03
C ASP A 352 9.49 -0.14 -6.14
N ILE A 353 8.87 -0.51 -7.27
CA ILE A 353 9.57 -1.13 -8.42
C ILE A 353 10.70 -0.23 -8.89
N GLU A 354 11.93 -0.77 -8.91
CA GLU A 354 13.15 -0.01 -9.21
C GLU A 354 13.22 1.30 -8.42
N GLY A 355 12.82 1.26 -7.14
CA GLY A 355 12.64 2.41 -6.26
C GLY A 355 13.78 2.61 -5.25
N ALA A 356 13.46 2.70 -3.96
CA ALA A 356 14.48 2.86 -2.91
C ALA A 356 15.55 1.77 -2.98
N LEU A 357 15.13 0.54 -3.28
CA LEU A 357 15.99 -0.57 -3.62
C LEU A 357 15.95 -0.73 -5.14
N GLU A 358 17.00 -0.30 -5.83
CA GLU A 358 17.01 -0.21 -7.31
C GLU A 358 16.72 -1.51 -8.04
N PHE A 359 17.03 -2.61 -7.38
CA PHE A 359 16.95 -3.97 -7.89
C PHE A 359 15.64 -4.68 -7.54
N SER A 360 14.76 -4.04 -6.75
CA SER A 360 13.49 -4.63 -6.33
C SER A 360 12.41 -4.49 -7.40
N HIS A 361 11.56 -5.50 -7.51
CA HIS A 361 10.35 -5.49 -8.34
C HIS A 361 9.24 -6.30 -7.65
N SER A 362 7.99 -6.10 -8.07
CA SER A 362 6.85 -6.80 -7.48
C SER A 362 6.92 -8.32 -7.71
N THR A 363 6.51 -9.05 -6.67
CA THR A 363 6.33 -10.50 -6.62
C THR A 363 4.88 -10.82 -6.23
N THR A 364 4.49 -12.09 -6.38
CA THR A 364 3.13 -12.52 -6.05
C THR A 364 3.11 -13.38 -4.80
N ILE A 365 1.95 -13.51 -4.15
CA ILE A 365 1.79 -14.42 -2.99
C ILE A 365 2.13 -15.88 -3.38
N ASP A 366 1.84 -16.27 -4.63
CA ASP A 366 2.10 -17.63 -5.14
C ASP A 366 3.60 -17.87 -5.45
N ASP A 367 4.37 -16.81 -5.73
CA ASP A 367 5.82 -16.86 -6.00
C ASP A 367 6.51 -15.62 -5.37
N PRO A 368 6.67 -15.60 -4.03
CA PRO A 368 6.97 -14.38 -3.26
C PRO A 368 8.46 -14.03 -3.15
N PHE A 369 9.36 -14.96 -3.50
CA PHE A 369 10.80 -14.77 -3.30
C PHE A 369 11.56 -14.85 -4.61
N PHE A 370 12.60 -14.03 -4.74
CA PHE A 370 13.61 -14.12 -5.77
C PHE A 370 14.97 -13.79 -5.15
N TYR A 371 16.04 -14.02 -5.89
CA TYR A 371 17.41 -13.85 -5.42
C TYR A 371 18.18 -13.01 -6.42
N ILE A 372 18.99 -12.10 -5.91
CA ILE A 372 19.89 -11.29 -6.74
C ILE A 372 21.33 -11.59 -6.36
N ASP A 373 22.06 -12.20 -7.28
CA ASP A 373 23.51 -12.21 -7.29
C ASP A 373 23.98 -10.98 -8.08
N ALA A 374 24.28 -9.90 -7.38
CA ALA A 374 24.74 -8.65 -7.98
C ALA A 374 26.23 -8.71 -8.39
N VAL A 375 26.97 -9.74 -7.96
CA VAL A 375 28.36 -9.96 -8.38
C VAL A 375 28.39 -10.53 -9.80
N GLU A 376 27.56 -11.53 -10.05
CA GLU A 376 27.39 -12.13 -11.39
C GLU A 376 26.35 -11.38 -12.24
N ASN A 377 25.64 -10.42 -11.64
CA ASN A 377 24.54 -9.66 -12.24
C ASN A 377 23.41 -10.58 -12.78
N VAL A 378 22.98 -11.53 -11.94
CA VAL A 378 21.97 -12.54 -12.26
C VAL A 378 20.87 -12.55 -11.19
N GLU A 379 19.63 -12.64 -11.66
CA GLU A 379 18.47 -12.98 -10.84
C GLU A 379 18.13 -14.47 -10.99
N HIS A 380 17.76 -15.14 -9.89
CA HIS A 380 17.31 -16.53 -9.93
C HIS A 380 16.31 -16.87 -8.81
N LYS A 381 15.79 -18.11 -8.87
CA LYS A 381 14.79 -18.67 -7.93
C LYS A 381 15.31 -19.85 -7.10
N LYS A 382 16.62 -20.12 -7.14
CA LYS A 382 17.27 -21.23 -6.42
C LYS A 382 17.59 -20.83 -4.99
N ASP A 383 17.08 -21.59 -4.02
CA ASP A 383 17.31 -21.33 -2.59
C ASP A 383 18.79 -21.48 -2.22
N GLU A 384 19.49 -22.44 -2.84
CA GLU A 384 20.94 -22.70 -2.68
C GLU A 384 21.83 -21.74 -3.49
N GLY A 385 21.21 -20.88 -4.32
CA GLY A 385 21.96 -19.94 -5.13
C GLY A 385 22.63 -18.83 -4.32
N LYS A 386 23.54 -18.11 -4.96
CA LYS A 386 24.27 -16.99 -4.36
C LYS A 386 23.38 -15.74 -4.24
N GLY A 387 23.90 -14.74 -3.54
CA GLY A 387 23.25 -13.43 -3.44
C GLY A 387 22.20 -13.33 -2.33
N THR A 388 21.42 -12.26 -2.45
CA THR A 388 20.45 -11.81 -1.44
C THR A 388 19.04 -12.24 -1.86
N GLN A 389 18.32 -12.91 -0.96
CA GLN A 389 16.90 -13.20 -1.16
C GLN A 389 16.08 -11.93 -0.96
N ILE A 390 15.09 -11.71 -1.79
CA ILE A 390 14.19 -10.56 -1.75
C ILE A 390 12.75 -11.06 -1.79
N MET A 391 11.93 -10.51 -0.89
CA MET A 391 10.48 -10.62 -0.90
C MET A 391 9.90 -9.23 -1.14
N ALA A 392 9.05 -9.10 -2.15
CA ALA A 392 8.47 -7.81 -2.55
C ALA A 392 7.02 -7.99 -3.00
N VAL A 393 6.17 -8.51 -2.11
CA VAL A 393 4.75 -8.75 -2.42
C VAL A 393 3.99 -7.44 -2.28
N ASP A 394 3.35 -6.97 -3.36
CA ASP A 394 2.71 -5.65 -3.40
C ASP A 394 1.32 -5.57 -2.74
N ILE A 395 0.77 -6.72 -2.35
CA ILE A 395 -0.57 -6.85 -1.74
C ILE A 395 -0.55 -7.60 -0.40
N LEU A 396 0.56 -7.54 0.35
CA LEU A 396 0.76 -8.19 1.66
C LEU A 396 -0.46 -8.17 2.63
N PRO A 397 -1.23 -7.08 2.78
CA PRO A 397 -2.37 -7.10 3.71
C PRO A 397 -3.47 -8.10 3.31
N THR A 398 -3.45 -8.60 2.08
CA THR A 398 -4.33 -9.65 1.57
C THR A 398 -4.07 -11.01 2.21
N GLU A 399 -2.85 -11.25 2.70
CA GLU A 399 -2.48 -12.51 3.37
C GLU A 399 -3.12 -12.65 4.75
N ILE A 400 -3.38 -11.53 5.43
CA ILE A 400 -4.11 -11.46 6.72
C ILE A 400 -5.44 -10.70 6.56
N PRO A 401 -6.38 -11.21 5.74
CA PRO A 401 -7.50 -10.42 5.26
C PRO A 401 -8.51 -10.06 6.35
N ARG A 402 -8.59 -10.84 7.44
CA ARG A 402 -9.49 -10.57 8.58
C ARG A 402 -9.06 -9.28 9.27
N GLU A 403 -7.85 -9.27 9.79
CA GLU A 403 -7.28 -8.15 10.56
C GLU A 403 -7.12 -6.92 9.68
N SER A 404 -6.74 -7.09 8.41
CA SER A 404 -6.68 -6.02 7.43
C SER A 404 -8.05 -5.37 7.20
N SER A 405 -9.12 -6.16 7.07
CA SER A 405 -10.48 -5.63 6.90
C SER A 405 -10.99 -4.97 8.18
N GLU A 406 -10.68 -5.53 9.36
CA GLU A 406 -11.05 -4.95 10.65
C GLU A 406 -10.39 -3.59 10.88
N HIS A 407 -9.08 -3.49 10.63
CA HIS A 407 -8.35 -2.23 10.72
C HIS A 407 -8.88 -1.22 9.70
N PHE A 408 -9.02 -1.62 8.43
CA PHE A 408 -9.51 -0.76 7.36
C PHE A 408 -10.93 -0.24 7.65
N SER A 409 -11.84 -1.14 8.03
CA SER A 409 -13.23 -0.83 8.36
C SER A 409 -13.34 0.13 9.55
N ARG A 410 -12.49 -0.04 10.58
CA ARG A 410 -12.44 0.86 11.74
C ARG A 410 -11.99 2.26 11.33
N SER A 411 -10.99 2.36 10.46
CA SER A 411 -10.48 3.65 9.96
C SER A 411 -11.43 4.34 8.99
N LEU A 412 -12.21 3.57 8.22
CA LEU A 412 -13.24 4.10 7.31
C LEU A 412 -14.51 4.54 8.05
N TYR A 413 -14.85 3.89 9.18
CA TYR A 413 -16.08 4.11 9.95
C TYR A 413 -16.44 5.57 10.22
N PRO A 414 -15.52 6.47 10.64
CA PRO A 414 -15.85 7.86 10.95
C PRO A 414 -16.48 8.62 9.78
N PHE A 415 -16.11 8.26 8.55
CA PHE A 415 -16.58 8.95 7.33
C PHE A 415 -17.91 8.38 6.80
N MET A 416 -18.32 7.20 7.28
CA MET A 416 -19.53 6.55 6.80
C MET A 416 -20.80 7.33 7.15
N LYS A 417 -20.81 8.06 8.27
CA LYS A 417 -21.95 8.90 8.65
C LYS A 417 -22.14 10.07 7.69
N ASP A 418 -21.06 10.73 7.28
CA ASP A 418 -21.13 11.84 6.32
C ASP A 418 -21.57 11.36 4.93
N LEU A 419 -21.10 10.17 4.52
CA LEU A 419 -21.62 9.50 3.32
C LEU A 419 -23.14 9.28 3.41
N ILE A 420 -23.62 8.69 4.51
CA ILE A 420 -25.06 8.41 4.70
C ILE A 420 -25.88 9.69 4.75
N ASN A 421 -25.38 10.73 5.41
CA ASN A 421 -26.10 12.00 5.54
C ASN A 421 -26.09 12.84 4.26
N GLY A 422 -25.30 12.45 3.24
CA GLY A 422 -25.18 13.18 1.98
C GLY A 422 -24.25 14.39 2.08
N THR A 423 -23.50 14.55 3.18
CA THR A 423 -22.60 15.67 3.48
C THR A 423 -21.17 15.43 2.97
N ILE A 424 -21.03 14.64 1.89
CA ILE A 424 -19.74 14.27 1.29
C ILE A 424 -18.94 15.52 0.90
N ASP A 425 -19.61 16.51 0.31
CA ASP A 425 -18.97 17.75 -0.16
C ASP A 425 -18.61 18.71 1.01
N ASP A 426 -19.23 18.54 2.18
CA ASP A 426 -18.96 19.35 3.38
C ASP A 426 -17.79 18.77 4.22
N ASN A 427 -17.50 17.47 4.04
CA ASN A 427 -16.36 16.82 4.68
C ASN A 427 -15.11 16.96 3.79
N SER A 428 -14.14 17.74 4.26
CA SER A 428 -12.91 18.02 3.50
C SER A 428 -12.11 16.78 3.10
N VAL A 429 -12.13 15.70 3.91
CA VAL A 429 -11.44 14.45 3.59
C VAL A 429 -12.11 13.76 2.41
N LEU A 430 -13.44 13.66 2.43
CA LEU A 430 -14.21 13.01 1.36
C LEU A 430 -14.22 13.85 0.08
N PHE A 431 -14.38 15.16 0.21
CA PHE A 431 -14.31 16.10 -0.91
C PHE A 431 -12.96 16.01 -1.63
N ASN A 432 -11.84 16.10 -0.89
CA ASN A 432 -10.50 16.01 -1.47
C ASN A 432 -10.17 14.63 -2.05
N ALA A 433 -10.83 13.58 -1.57
CA ALA A 433 -10.69 12.22 -2.09
C ALA A 433 -11.56 11.95 -3.32
N THR A 434 -12.48 12.86 -3.68
CA THR A 434 -13.37 12.70 -4.82
C THR A 434 -12.64 13.04 -6.12
N ILE A 435 -12.47 12.04 -7.00
CA ILE A 435 -11.83 12.20 -8.30
C ILE A 435 -12.81 12.68 -9.37
N THR A 436 -14.02 12.10 -9.38
CA THR A 436 -15.06 12.41 -10.38
C THR A 436 -16.38 12.73 -9.72
N LYS A 437 -17.19 13.56 -10.37
CA LYS A 437 -18.57 13.87 -9.99
C LYS A 437 -19.34 14.35 -11.22
N ASP A 438 -20.58 13.88 -11.39
CA ASP A 438 -21.50 14.32 -12.45
C ASP A 438 -20.91 14.26 -13.87
N GLY A 439 -20.10 13.22 -14.13
CA GLY A 439 -19.44 12.98 -15.41
C GLY A 439 -18.25 13.88 -15.70
N ARG A 440 -17.70 14.54 -14.67
CA ARG A 440 -16.54 15.43 -14.78
C ARG A 440 -15.47 15.04 -13.77
N LEU A 441 -14.22 15.34 -14.11
CA LEU A 441 -13.12 15.35 -13.14
C LEU A 441 -13.30 16.54 -12.20
N MET A 442 -13.03 16.35 -10.92
CA MET A 442 -12.91 17.46 -9.98
C MET A 442 -11.67 18.30 -10.31
N ASP A 443 -11.68 19.61 -10.00
CA ASP A 443 -10.62 20.54 -10.42
C ASP A 443 -9.21 20.09 -10.00
N ALA A 444 -9.08 19.56 -8.78
CA ALA A 444 -7.83 19.00 -8.25
C ALA A 444 -7.27 17.83 -9.07
N HIS A 445 -8.13 17.16 -9.86
CA HIS A 445 -7.82 15.99 -10.67
C HIS A 445 -7.92 16.27 -12.18
N SER A 446 -8.10 17.53 -12.58
CA SER A 446 -8.23 17.95 -13.99
C SER A 446 -7.09 17.45 -14.90
N LYS A 447 -5.87 17.32 -14.37
CA LYS A 447 -4.70 16.79 -15.11
C LYS A 447 -4.86 15.34 -15.58
N LEU A 448 -5.77 14.56 -14.98
CA LEU A 448 -6.04 13.19 -15.41
C LEU A 448 -6.63 13.14 -16.83
N SER A 449 -7.25 14.24 -17.29
CA SER A 449 -7.78 14.35 -18.66
C SER A 449 -6.73 14.09 -19.75
N ASN A 450 -5.45 14.37 -19.49
CA ASN A 450 -4.35 14.11 -20.43
C ASN A 450 -4.08 12.62 -20.66
N PHE A 451 -4.49 11.77 -19.72
CA PHE A 451 -4.24 10.32 -19.78
C PHE A 451 -5.48 9.53 -20.22
N LEU A 452 -6.63 10.20 -20.42
CA LEU A 452 -7.84 9.55 -20.90
C LEU A 452 -7.67 9.09 -22.36
N PRO A 453 -8.23 7.92 -22.76
CA PRO A 453 -7.97 7.32 -24.07
C PRO A 453 -8.24 8.23 -25.27
N GLY A 454 -9.27 9.09 -25.20
CA GLY A 454 -9.62 10.02 -26.27
C GLY A 454 -8.61 11.16 -26.49
N ASN A 455 -7.90 11.59 -25.44
CA ASN A 455 -6.90 12.66 -25.50
C ASN A 455 -5.47 12.11 -25.65
N TYR A 456 -5.26 10.87 -25.23
CA TYR A 456 -3.98 10.19 -25.32
C TYR A 456 -3.58 9.89 -26.77
N LEU A 457 -4.56 9.56 -27.63
CA LEU A 457 -4.32 9.28 -29.06
C LEU A 457 -4.03 10.53 -29.90
N SER A 458 -4.52 11.72 -29.50
CA SER A 458 -4.19 12.97 -30.20
C SER A 458 -2.78 13.46 -29.87
N GLN A 459 -2.32 13.28 -28.63
CA GLN A 459 -0.95 13.65 -28.23
C GLN A 459 0.13 12.82 -28.93
N PHE A 460 -0.13 11.55 -29.27
CA PHE A 460 0.80 10.74 -30.07
C PHE A 460 0.90 11.18 -31.53
N ARG A 461 -0.11 11.88 -32.07
CA ARG A 461 -0.12 12.33 -33.48
C ARG A 461 0.54 13.68 -33.69
N GLU A 462 0.52 14.56 -32.68
CA GLU A 462 1.01 15.94 -32.81
C GLU A 462 2.45 16.13 -32.32
N ASN A 463 2.99 15.17 -31.57
CA ASN A 463 4.23 15.34 -30.84
C ASN A 463 5.14 14.11 -31.04
N ASN A 464 6.15 14.24 -31.90
CA ASN A 464 7.34 13.38 -31.94
C ASN A 464 8.18 13.59 -30.65
N PHE A 465 7.57 13.33 -29.50
CA PHE A 465 8.26 13.30 -28.23
C PHE A 465 8.78 11.89 -27.99
N TYR A 466 10.11 11.76 -27.96
CA TYR A 466 10.76 10.69 -27.26
C TYR A 466 10.26 10.69 -25.81
N SER A 467 9.56 9.62 -25.43
CA SER A 467 9.32 9.30 -24.04
C SER A 467 10.66 9.26 -23.31
N PRO A 468 10.84 9.90 -22.14
CA PRO A 468 12.03 9.66 -21.31
C PRO A 468 12.08 8.21 -20.79
N PHE A 469 11.04 7.41 -21.07
CA PHE A 469 10.97 5.97 -20.84
C PHE A 469 11.05 5.25 -22.20
N ILE A 470 12.25 5.16 -22.75
CA ILE A 470 12.57 4.25 -23.85
C ILE A 470 12.78 2.86 -23.23
N GLY A 471 11.95 1.88 -23.59
CA GLY A 471 12.26 0.45 -23.38
C GLY A 471 11.41 -0.40 -22.42
N LYS A 472 10.13 -0.08 -22.12
CA LYS A 472 9.24 -0.97 -21.34
C LYS A 472 7.86 -1.22 -21.99
N PRO A 473 7.23 -2.39 -21.75
CA PRO A 473 6.22 -3.01 -22.63
C PRO A 473 4.87 -2.29 -22.68
N VAL A 474 4.19 -2.43 -23.82
CA VAL A 474 2.78 -2.05 -23.99
C VAL A 474 1.91 -3.16 -23.38
N ILE A 475 1.18 -2.83 -22.32
CA ILE A 475 0.15 -3.72 -21.78
C ILE A 475 -1.07 -3.62 -22.70
N GLY A 476 -1.21 -4.58 -23.62
CA GLY A 476 -2.39 -4.73 -24.47
C GLY A 476 -3.31 -5.82 -23.92
N CYS A 477 -4.61 -5.56 -23.86
CA CYS A 477 -5.62 -6.58 -23.60
C CYS A 477 -6.15 -7.12 -24.93
N ASN A 478 -6.04 -8.43 -25.16
CA ASN A 478 -6.89 -9.09 -26.15
C ASN A 478 -8.26 -9.32 -25.47
N PRO A 479 -9.37 -8.78 -26.00
CA PRO A 479 -10.69 -8.87 -25.35
C PRO A 479 -11.21 -10.29 -25.11
N ASN A 480 -10.51 -11.33 -25.60
CA ASN A 480 -10.85 -12.74 -25.42
C ASN A 480 -9.94 -13.50 -24.42
N GLU A 481 -8.93 -12.88 -23.78
CA GLU A 481 -8.05 -13.55 -22.80
C GLU A 481 -8.28 -13.01 -21.36
N THR A 482 -8.22 -13.90 -20.36
CA THR A 482 -8.50 -13.60 -18.93
C THR A 482 -7.26 -13.20 -18.11
N TYR A 483 -6.09 -13.10 -18.73
CA TYR A 483 -4.83 -12.70 -18.08
C TYR A 483 -4.02 -11.72 -18.96
N TRP A 484 -3.30 -10.82 -18.31
CA TRP A 484 -2.39 -9.88 -18.95
C TRP A 484 -1.15 -10.63 -19.49
N LYS A 485 -0.89 -10.55 -20.80
CA LYS A 485 0.39 -10.97 -21.39
C LYS A 485 1.29 -9.76 -21.61
N ILE A 486 2.54 -9.87 -21.16
CA ILE A 486 3.61 -8.92 -21.46
C ILE A 486 4.11 -9.22 -22.88
N PHE A 487 3.90 -8.30 -23.82
CA PHE A 487 4.52 -8.39 -25.14
C PHE A 487 5.80 -7.55 -25.16
N TRP A 488 6.93 -8.22 -25.39
CA TRP A 488 8.20 -7.58 -25.70
C TRP A 488 8.24 -7.27 -27.21
N PRO A 489 8.57 -6.05 -27.66
CA PRO A 489 8.94 -5.85 -29.05
C PRO A 489 10.25 -6.60 -29.30
N VAL A 490 10.23 -7.53 -30.25
CA VAL A 490 11.42 -8.24 -30.72
C VAL A 490 12.17 -7.34 -31.71
N LYS A 491 13.25 -6.76 -31.20
CA LYS A 491 14.54 -6.34 -31.80
C LYS A 491 14.96 -4.94 -31.41
#